data_AF-A0A6I6AG75-F1
#
_entry.id   AF-A0A6I6AG75-F1
#
_cell.length_a   1.000
_cell.length_b   1.000
_cell.length_c   1.000
_cell.angle_alpha   90.00
_cell.angle_beta   90.00
_cell.angle_gamma   90.00
#
_symmetry.space_group_name_H-M   'P 1'
#
loop_
_entity.id
_entity.type
_entity.pdbx_description
1 polymer ?
#
loop_
_entity_poly.entity_id
_entity_poly.type
_entity_poly.pdbx_seq_one_letter_code
_entity_poly.pdbx_strand_id
1 'polypeptide(L)'
;MHYVTGVPVLSGDIIWQLGENHFDGEDGICVSFSLHSFREQYQRRQAFRAIERILTENNVEWIIPDRENWRIDVLKLYEAFPDLPKFAWLSGTVAVVPEFEQTERDSFGTPSFDAAIRLYLTERELVHMPPHFQEPVEINDSIRRFRKDHPKPENVAFLMMRFGNTQAHDDIVTGIRDVFSGHGISVLRADDKQYHDDLLPNILTYIYGSSFGIAVFERLEGDDFNPNVSLEVGYMFALKKPVCLVKDQTLKTLHTDLVGKLYRPFDPQNAKESIKSPIEQWATDKGIITG
;
A
#
# COMPACT_ATOMS: atom_id res chain seq x y z
N MET A 1 12.58 -22.74 -13.62
CA MET A 1 12.80 -21.34 -13.14
C MET A 1 13.63 -20.54 -14.14
N HIS A 2 13.13 -19.37 -14.57
CA HIS A 2 13.86 -18.41 -15.42
C HIS A 2 14.41 -17.28 -14.55
N TYR A 3 15.62 -16.81 -14.84
CA TYR A 3 16.30 -15.80 -14.04
C TYR A 3 16.47 -14.51 -14.83
N VAL A 4 16.12 -13.40 -14.19
CA VAL A 4 16.42 -12.04 -14.63
C VAL A 4 17.38 -11.46 -13.61
N THR A 5 18.67 -11.43 -13.92
CA THR A 5 19.70 -10.96 -12.98
C THR A 5 20.13 -9.55 -13.35
N GLY A 6 19.89 -8.59 -12.47
CA GLY A 6 20.44 -7.24 -12.54
C GLY A 6 21.78 -7.18 -11.81
N VAL A 7 22.85 -6.92 -12.56
CA VAL A 7 24.21 -6.72 -12.01
C VAL A 7 24.55 -5.24 -12.08
N PRO A 8 24.56 -4.52 -10.95
CA PRO A 8 25.04 -3.14 -10.91
C PRO A 8 26.52 -3.10 -11.23
N VAL A 9 26.92 -2.26 -12.19
CA VAL A 9 28.33 -2.06 -12.55
C VAL A 9 28.86 -0.74 -12.00
N LEU A 10 30.19 -0.56 -12.03
CA LEU A 10 30.87 0.61 -11.46
C LEU A 10 30.41 1.96 -12.07
N SER A 11 29.86 1.95 -13.30
CA SER A 11 29.29 3.15 -13.92
C SER A 11 27.98 3.62 -13.29
N GLY A 12 27.36 2.79 -12.42
CA GLY A 12 26.02 3.02 -11.89
C GLY A 12 24.91 2.38 -12.73
N ASP A 13 25.25 1.86 -13.91
CA ASP A 13 24.29 1.17 -14.78
C ASP A 13 23.96 -0.24 -14.26
N ILE A 14 22.82 -0.79 -14.71
CA ILE A 14 22.46 -2.19 -14.50
C ILE A 14 22.67 -2.97 -15.79
N ILE A 15 23.48 -4.02 -15.72
CA ILE A 15 23.54 -5.03 -16.77
C ILE A 15 22.55 -6.13 -16.43
N TRP A 16 21.61 -6.39 -17.34
CA TRP A 16 20.65 -7.47 -17.20
C TRP A 16 21.14 -8.74 -17.88
N GLN A 17 20.97 -9.87 -17.21
CA GLN A 17 21.29 -11.20 -17.73
C GLN A 17 20.08 -12.11 -17.60
N LEU A 18 19.74 -12.79 -18.69
CA LEU A 18 18.72 -13.83 -18.72
C LEU A 18 19.39 -15.20 -18.60
N GLY A 19 18.82 -16.06 -17.77
CA GLY A 19 19.30 -17.43 -17.59
C GLY A 19 18.16 -18.39 -17.29
N GLU A 20 18.42 -19.67 -17.44
CA GLU A 20 17.48 -20.73 -17.09
C GLU A 20 18.16 -21.72 -16.14
N ASN A 21 17.45 -22.10 -15.09
CA ASN A 21 17.89 -23.18 -14.22
C ASN A 21 16.78 -24.23 -14.14
N HIS A 22 17.10 -25.46 -14.50
CA HIS A 22 16.19 -26.60 -14.46
C HIS A 22 16.23 -27.36 -13.12
N PHE A 23 17.06 -26.93 -12.16
CA PHE A 23 17.28 -27.69 -10.93
C PHE A 23 16.15 -27.58 -9.87
N ASP A 24 15.37 -26.49 -9.85
CA ASP A 24 14.40 -26.24 -8.76
C ASP A 24 12.99 -26.76 -9.01
N GLY A 25 12.68 -27.35 -10.18
CA GLY A 25 11.38 -27.99 -10.46
C GLY A 25 10.14 -27.07 -10.46
N GLU A 26 10.27 -25.81 -10.03
CA GLU A 26 9.21 -24.81 -10.07
C GLU A 26 9.29 -23.93 -11.35
N ASP A 27 8.14 -23.77 -11.99
CA ASP A 27 7.93 -22.85 -13.10
C ASP A 27 7.69 -21.42 -12.57
N GLY A 28 8.39 -20.46 -13.16
CA GLY A 28 8.30 -19.06 -12.75
C GLY A 28 9.52 -18.24 -13.13
N ILE A 29 9.55 -17.01 -12.63
CA ILE A 29 10.60 -16.02 -12.89
C ILE A 29 11.22 -15.59 -11.56
N CYS A 30 12.54 -15.68 -11.43
CA CYS A 30 13.31 -15.12 -10.33
C CYS A 30 14.00 -13.85 -10.80
N VAL A 31 13.65 -12.71 -10.21
CA VAL A 31 14.38 -11.45 -10.42
C VAL A 31 15.41 -11.33 -9.30
N SER A 32 16.69 -11.21 -9.66
CA SER A 32 17.78 -11.19 -8.70
C SER A 32 18.65 -9.95 -8.88
N PHE A 33 19.04 -9.34 -7.77
CA PHE A 33 20.04 -8.28 -7.73
C PHE A 33 21.25 -8.74 -6.92
N SER A 34 22.41 -8.79 -7.56
CA SER A 34 23.66 -9.17 -6.90
C SER A 34 24.46 -7.95 -6.51
N LEU A 35 24.82 -7.86 -5.24
CA LEU A 35 25.68 -6.85 -4.66
C LEU A 35 26.97 -7.54 -4.21
N HIS A 36 28.12 -7.17 -4.79
CA HIS A 36 29.37 -7.91 -4.61
C HIS A 36 30.43 -7.21 -3.76
N SER A 37 31.29 -8.03 -3.14
CA SER A 37 32.63 -7.65 -2.65
C SER A 37 32.65 -6.57 -1.57
N PHE A 38 31.82 -6.73 -0.53
CA PHE A 38 31.85 -5.84 0.63
C PHE A 38 32.85 -6.32 1.68
N ARG A 39 33.50 -5.35 2.34
CA ARG A 39 34.42 -5.60 3.47
C ARG A 39 33.70 -5.87 4.79
N GLU A 40 32.43 -5.47 4.88
CA GLU A 40 31.61 -5.61 6.08
C GLU A 40 30.26 -6.25 5.73
N GLN A 41 29.61 -6.81 6.75
CA GLN A 41 28.30 -7.41 6.61
C GLN A 41 27.26 -6.35 6.25
N TYR A 42 26.49 -6.58 5.19
CA TYR A 42 25.40 -5.69 4.82
C TYR A 42 24.16 -5.93 5.68
N GLN A 43 23.54 -4.86 6.17
CA GLN A 43 22.22 -4.97 6.79
C GLN A 43 21.13 -5.00 5.71
N ARG A 44 20.11 -5.85 5.86
CA ARG A 44 18.96 -5.97 4.93
C ARG A 44 18.42 -4.61 4.46
N ARG A 45 18.26 -3.66 5.40
CA ARG A 45 17.76 -2.30 5.11
C ARG A 45 18.69 -1.49 4.21
N GLN A 46 20.00 -1.64 4.37
CA GLN A 46 20.97 -0.98 3.51
C GLN A 46 20.91 -1.57 2.10
N ALA A 47 20.79 -2.90 1.98
CA ALA A 47 20.76 -3.58 0.68
C ALA A 47 19.56 -3.14 -0.14
N PHE A 48 18.38 -3.10 0.49
CA PHE A 48 17.16 -2.61 -0.16
C PHE A 48 17.29 -1.15 -0.62
N ARG A 49 17.83 -0.26 0.22
CA ARG A 49 18.07 1.14 -0.19
C ARG A 49 19.04 1.27 -1.36
N ALA A 50 20.07 0.43 -1.41
CA ALA A 50 21.02 0.42 -2.51
C ALA A 50 20.32 0.04 -3.82
N ILE A 51 19.50 -1.02 -3.80
CA ILE A 51 18.74 -1.44 -4.99
C ILE A 51 17.66 -0.44 -5.36
N GLU A 52 16.91 0.12 -4.41
CA GLU A 52 15.92 1.19 -4.67
C GLU A 52 16.54 2.35 -5.44
N ARG A 53 17.73 2.79 -5.01
CA ARG A 53 18.49 3.84 -5.70
C ARG A 53 18.89 3.41 -7.11
N ILE A 54 19.46 2.21 -7.25
CA ILE A 54 19.88 1.67 -8.55
C ILE A 54 18.70 1.58 -9.54
N LEU A 55 17.54 1.09 -9.10
CA LEU A 55 16.33 1.02 -9.91
C LEU A 55 15.86 2.41 -10.35
N THR A 56 15.90 3.39 -9.45
CA THR A 56 15.51 4.78 -9.72
C THR A 56 16.44 5.44 -10.71
N GLU A 57 17.76 5.32 -10.52
CA GLU A 57 18.78 5.93 -11.38
C GLU A 57 18.77 5.34 -12.80
N ASN A 58 18.35 4.07 -12.94
CA ASN A 58 18.28 3.37 -14.21
C ASN A 58 16.88 3.39 -14.86
N ASN A 59 15.93 4.18 -14.33
CA ASN A 59 14.54 4.25 -14.81
C ASN A 59 13.87 2.88 -14.98
N VAL A 60 14.07 1.97 -14.02
CA VAL A 60 13.45 0.65 -14.04
C VAL A 60 11.99 0.77 -13.58
N GLU A 61 11.08 0.94 -14.53
CA GLU A 61 9.67 1.22 -14.23
C GLU A 61 8.81 -0.02 -13.89
N TRP A 62 9.32 -1.22 -14.17
CA TRP A 62 8.57 -2.46 -13.96
C TRP A 62 8.73 -3.04 -12.55
N ILE A 63 9.59 -2.44 -11.72
CA ILE A 63 9.72 -2.75 -10.29
C ILE A 63 9.38 -1.51 -9.48
N ILE A 64 8.49 -1.66 -8.51
CA ILE A 64 8.13 -0.62 -7.56
C ILE A 64 8.44 -1.14 -6.16
N PRO A 65 9.60 -0.78 -5.58
CA PRO A 65 9.96 -1.15 -4.23
C PRO A 65 8.97 -0.62 -3.19
N ASP A 66 8.78 -1.38 -2.11
CA ASP A 66 8.03 -1.00 -0.91
C ASP A 66 8.72 -1.58 0.33
N ARG A 67 8.27 -1.19 1.52
CA ARG A 67 8.83 -1.62 2.81
C ARG A 67 8.70 -3.12 3.06
N GLU A 68 7.60 -3.72 2.60
CA GLU A 68 7.27 -5.13 2.87
C GLU A 68 7.15 -5.96 1.59
N ASN A 69 6.50 -5.45 0.55
CA ASN A 69 6.21 -6.18 -0.68
C ASN A 69 6.52 -5.34 -1.90
N TRP A 70 7.44 -5.78 -2.74
CA TRP A 70 7.75 -5.09 -3.99
C TRP A 70 6.68 -5.40 -5.02
N ARG A 71 6.30 -4.43 -5.82
CA ARG A 71 5.34 -4.64 -6.90
C ARG A 71 6.06 -4.76 -8.24
N ILE A 72 5.62 -5.71 -9.04
CA ILE A 72 6.13 -5.95 -10.39
C ILE A 72 4.99 -5.70 -11.37
N ASP A 73 5.19 -4.76 -12.29
CA ASP A 73 4.34 -4.59 -13.47
C ASP A 73 4.75 -5.65 -14.49
N VAL A 74 3.94 -6.71 -14.60
CA VAL A 74 4.24 -7.86 -15.44
C VAL A 74 4.25 -7.50 -16.93
N LEU A 75 3.42 -6.54 -17.35
CA LEU A 75 3.42 -6.10 -18.75
C LEU A 75 4.75 -5.43 -19.08
N LYS A 76 5.18 -4.47 -18.25
CA LYS A 76 6.45 -3.78 -18.44
C LYS A 76 7.67 -4.70 -18.27
N LEU A 77 7.58 -5.71 -17.40
CA LEU A 77 8.60 -6.76 -17.29
C LEU A 77 8.76 -7.50 -18.63
N TYR A 78 7.65 -7.93 -19.24
CA TYR A 78 7.69 -8.62 -20.54
C TYR A 78 8.08 -7.70 -21.70
N GLU A 79 7.80 -6.39 -21.62
CA GLU A 79 8.32 -5.41 -22.55
C GLU A 79 9.84 -5.25 -22.42
N ALA A 80 10.36 -5.26 -21.19
CA ALA A 80 11.79 -5.18 -20.91
C ALA A 80 12.56 -6.46 -21.31
N PHE A 81 11.90 -7.62 -21.21
CA PHE A 81 12.49 -8.92 -21.56
C PHE A 81 11.52 -9.74 -22.43
N PRO A 82 11.45 -9.45 -23.75
CA PRO A 82 10.54 -10.13 -24.66
C PRO A 82 10.74 -11.64 -24.78
N ASP A 83 11.95 -12.12 -24.47
CA ASP A 83 12.35 -13.53 -24.53
C ASP A 83 11.95 -14.33 -23.29
N LEU A 84 11.41 -13.69 -22.24
CA LEU A 84 10.89 -14.42 -21.09
C LEU A 84 9.62 -15.21 -21.46
N PRO A 85 9.47 -16.44 -20.94
CA PRO A 85 8.24 -17.19 -21.12
C PRO A 85 7.07 -16.49 -20.45
N LYS A 86 5.94 -16.49 -21.16
CA LYS A 86 4.69 -15.91 -20.69
C LYS A 86 3.89 -16.94 -19.95
N PHE A 87 3.65 -16.69 -18.67
CA PHE A 87 2.83 -17.56 -17.83
C PHE A 87 1.41 -16.99 -17.75
N ALA A 88 0.40 -17.82 -18.01
CA ALA A 88 -1.00 -17.37 -17.97
C ALA A 88 -1.43 -16.85 -16.58
N TRP A 89 -0.82 -17.38 -15.51
CA TRP A 89 -1.06 -16.97 -14.13
C TRP A 89 -0.28 -15.72 -13.72
N LEU A 90 0.71 -15.28 -14.51
CA LEU A 90 1.51 -14.09 -14.22
C LEU A 90 1.02 -12.92 -15.09
N SER A 91 0.21 -12.04 -14.52
CA SER A 91 -0.36 -10.90 -15.24
C SER A 91 -0.66 -9.71 -14.31
N GLY A 92 -0.83 -8.52 -14.91
CA GLY A 92 -1.14 -7.30 -14.17
C GLY A 92 0.02 -6.81 -13.30
N THR A 93 -0.30 -6.28 -12.12
CA THR A 93 0.70 -5.92 -11.11
C THR A 93 0.66 -6.94 -10.00
N VAL A 94 1.80 -7.58 -9.73
CA VAL A 94 1.93 -8.58 -8.67
C VAL A 94 2.80 -8.05 -7.53
N ALA A 95 2.40 -8.29 -6.29
CA ALA A 95 3.26 -8.06 -5.14
C ALA A 95 4.17 -9.28 -4.95
N VAL A 96 5.36 -9.09 -4.39
CA VAL A 96 6.32 -10.16 -4.05
C VAL A 96 7.17 -9.73 -2.85
N VAL A 97 7.45 -10.65 -1.93
CA VAL A 97 8.30 -10.37 -0.78
C VAL A 97 9.76 -10.48 -1.21
N PRO A 98 10.59 -9.43 -1.06
CA PRO A 98 12.01 -9.53 -1.35
C PRO A 98 12.73 -10.39 -0.32
N GLU A 99 13.33 -11.48 -0.80
CA GLU A 99 14.23 -12.31 -0.02
C GLU A 99 15.64 -11.72 -0.03
N PHE A 100 16.25 -11.65 1.15
CA PHE A 100 17.62 -11.19 1.32
C PHE A 100 18.50 -12.37 1.68
N GLU A 101 19.45 -12.67 0.81
CA GLU A 101 20.45 -13.71 1.02
C GLU A 101 21.83 -13.06 1.19
N GLN A 102 22.65 -13.66 2.04
CA GLN A 102 24.03 -13.25 2.23
C GLN A 102 24.95 -14.46 2.19
N THR A 103 26.09 -14.31 1.53
CA THR A 103 27.12 -15.34 1.46
C THR A 103 28.47 -14.75 1.81
N GLU A 104 29.17 -15.38 2.75
CA GLU A 104 30.55 -15.07 3.07
C GLU A 104 31.48 -15.81 2.10
N ARG A 105 32.47 -15.10 1.58
CA ARG A 105 33.54 -15.63 0.73
C ARG A 105 34.89 -15.26 1.33
N ASP A 106 35.79 -16.22 1.40
CA ASP A 106 37.20 -15.95 1.67
C ASP A 106 37.87 -15.48 0.38
N SER A 107 38.25 -14.20 0.34
CA SER A 107 39.01 -13.62 -0.76
C SER A 107 40.42 -13.32 -0.27
N PHE A 108 41.37 -14.21 -0.58
CA PHE A 108 42.79 -14.05 -0.24
C PHE A 108 43.06 -13.84 1.27
N GLY A 109 42.36 -14.57 2.14
CA GLY A 109 42.53 -14.48 3.60
C GLY A 109 41.82 -13.28 4.23
N THR A 110 41.02 -12.55 3.46
CA THR A 110 40.14 -11.50 3.95
C THR A 110 38.68 -11.91 3.70
N PRO A 111 37.83 -11.93 4.73
CA PRO A 111 36.41 -12.20 4.53
C PRO A 111 35.78 -11.10 3.68
N SER A 112 35.03 -11.52 2.69
CA SER A 112 34.25 -10.68 1.79
C SER A 112 32.82 -11.16 1.79
N PHE A 113 31.87 -10.24 1.69
CA PHE A 113 30.45 -10.58 1.71
C PHE A 113 29.82 -10.24 0.37
N ASP A 114 29.03 -11.19 -0.15
CA ASP A 114 28.10 -10.97 -1.23
C ASP A 114 26.68 -10.96 -0.67
N ALA A 115 25.84 -10.06 -1.17
CA ALA A 115 24.43 -9.99 -0.85
C ALA A 115 23.60 -10.13 -2.13
N ALA A 116 22.51 -10.88 -2.05
CA ALA A 116 21.55 -11.01 -3.12
C ALA A 116 20.14 -10.64 -2.62
N ILE A 117 19.42 -9.90 -3.45
CA ILE A 117 17.99 -9.65 -3.24
C ILE A 117 17.24 -10.39 -4.34
N ARG A 118 16.34 -11.29 -3.95
CA ARG A 118 15.60 -12.15 -4.87
C ARG A 118 14.11 -11.93 -4.74
N LEU A 119 13.45 -11.86 -5.89
CA LEU A 119 12.00 -11.79 -6.02
C LEU A 119 11.56 -13.03 -6.80
N TYR A 120 10.83 -13.93 -6.16
CA TYR A 120 10.35 -15.15 -6.78
C TYR A 120 8.90 -14.93 -7.25
N LEU A 121 8.72 -14.95 -8.57
CA LEU A 121 7.41 -14.89 -9.23
C LEU A 121 7.06 -16.32 -9.63
N THR A 122 6.57 -17.10 -8.67
CA THR A 122 6.09 -18.47 -8.88
C THR A 122 4.60 -18.55 -8.61
N GLU A 123 3.91 -19.49 -9.24
CA GLU A 123 2.47 -19.68 -8.99
C GLU A 123 2.22 -19.90 -7.49
N ARG A 124 3.06 -20.66 -6.79
CA ARG A 124 2.92 -20.90 -5.35
C ARG A 124 3.03 -19.62 -4.53
N GLU A 125 4.05 -18.80 -4.78
CA GLU A 125 4.25 -17.56 -4.02
C GLU A 125 3.17 -16.52 -4.31
N LEU A 126 2.70 -16.47 -5.56
CA LEU A 126 1.68 -15.54 -5.99
C LEU A 126 0.25 -15.99 -5.63
N VAL A 127 -0.03 -17.29 -5.61
CA VAL A 127 -1.35 -17.86 -5.26
C VAL A 127 -1.58 -17.91 -3.74
N HIS A 128 -0.52 -17.91 -2.92
CA HIS A 128 -0.63 -17.77 -1.46
C HIS A 128 -0.57 -16.32 -0.98
N MET A 129 -0.39 -15.36 -1.87
CA MET A 129 -0.75 -13.99 -1.56
C MET A 129 -2.28 -13.90 -1.59
N PRO A 130 -2.94 -13.40 -0.51
CA PRO A 130 -4.38 -13.24 -0.54
C PRO A 130 -4.74 -12.36 -1.74
N PRO A 131 -5.94 -12.51 -2.33
CA PRO A 131 -6.40 -11.67 -3.43
C PRO A 131 -6.45 -10.23 -2.92
N HIS A 132 -5.35 -9.53 -3.07
CA HIS A 132 -5.21 -8.14 -2.75
C HIS A 132 -4.84 -7.45 -4.06
N PHE A 133 -5.57 -6.39 -4.39
CA PHE A 133 -5.24 -5.35 -5.36
C PHE A 133 -5.73 -5.47 -6.82
N GLN A 134 -6.55 -6.45 -7.21
CA GLN A 134 -7.33 -6.24 -8.44
C GLN A 134 -8.59 -5.43 -8.12
N GLU A 135 -8.68 -4.25 -8.74
CA GLU A 135 -9.88 -3.44 -8.75
C GLU A 135 -11.05 -4.27 -9.31
N PRO A 136 -12.21 -4.31 -8.63
CA PRO A 136 -13.41 -4.91 -9.17
C PRO A 136 -13.70 -4.33 -10.55
N VAL A 137 -14.03 -5.18 -11.50
CA VAL A 137 -14.26 -4.77 -12.89
C VAL A 137 -15.37 -3.73 -13.00
N GLU A 138 -16.32 -3.78 -12.08
CA GLU A 138 -17.47 -2.88 -11.95
C GLU A 138 -17.05 -1.42 -11.67
N ILE A 139 -15.86 -1.19 -11.11
CA ILE A 139 -15.37 0.16 -10.77
C ILE A 139 -14.30 0.70 -11.72
N ASN A 140 -13.92 -0.03 -12.77
CA ASN A 140 -12.81 0.38 -13.64
C ASN A 140 -12.97 1.76 -14.29
N ASP A 141 -14.19 2.14 -14.67
CA ASP A 141 -14.45 3.46 -15.24
C ASP A 141 -14.54 4.55 -14.17
N SER A 142 -15.17 4.25 -13.04
CA SER A 142 -15.31 5.20 -11.93
C SER A 142 -13.95 5.50 -11.29
N ILE A 143 -13.10 4.49 -11.08
CA ILE A 143 -11.74 4.66 -10.54
C ILE A 143 -10.82 5.40 -11.50
N ARG A 144 -10.96 5.21 -12.82
CA ARG A 144 -10.22 6.00 -13.82
C ARG A 144 -10.58 7.47 -13.73
N ARG A 145 -11.87 7.80 -13.59
CA ARG A 145 -12.33 9.19 -13.40
C ARG A 145 -11.85 9.76 -12.08
N PHE A 146 -11.94 8.99 -10.99
CA PHE A 146 -11.43 9.37 -9.68
C PHE A 146 -9.96 9.75 -9.72
N ARG A 147 -9.11 8.92 -10.33
CA ARG A 147 -7.67 9.17 -10.48
C ARG A 147 -7.34 10.37 -11.35
N LYS A 148 -8.22 10.72 -12.29
CA LYS A 148 -8.07 11.96 -13.08
C LYS A 148 -8.27 13.20 -12.20
N ASP A 149 -9.24 13.15 -11.29
CA ASP A 149 -9.53 14.25 -10.36
C ASP A 149 -8.53 14.29 -9.20
N HIS A 150 -8.00 13.11 -8.80
CA HIS A 150 -7.05 12.92 -7.71
C HIS A 150 -5.82 12.13 -8.18
N PRO A 151 -4.86 12.78 -8.88
CA PRO A 151 -3.74 12.09 -9.55
C PRO A 151 -2.66 11.56 -8.61
N LYS A 152 -2.70 11.91 -7.32
CA LYS A 152 -1.77 11.45 -6.29
C LYS A 152 -2.53 10.62 -5.24
N PRO A 153 -2.78 9.32 -5.47
CA PRO A 153 -3.55 8.47 -4.56
C PRO A 153 -2.99 8.44 -3.14
N GLU A 154 -1.67 8.56 -2.99
CA GLU A 154 -0.97 8.66 -1.70
C GLU A 154 -1.48 9.82 -0.83
N ASN A 155 -2.00 10.88 -1.46
CA ASN A 155 -2.50 12.09 -0.83
C ASN A 155 -4.03 12.12 -0.71
N VAL A 156 -4.70 10.97 -0.72
CA VAL A 156 -6.17 10.90 -0.62
C VAL A 156 -6.59 10.02 0.55
N ALA A 157 -7.40 10.59 1.44
CA ALA A 157 -8.02 9.87 2.54
C ALA A 157 -9.51 9.66 2.26
N PHE A 158 -10.03 8.45 2.53
CA PHE A 158 -11.46 8.20 2.52
C PHE A 158 -12.07 8.37 3.91
N LEU A 159 -13.03 9.29 4.03
CA LEU A 159 -13.79 9.55 5.24
C LEU A 159 -15.08 8.74 5.25
N MET A 160 -15.13 7.75 6.13
CA MET A 160 -16.25 6.86 6.40
C MET A 160 -17.00 7.38 7.62
N MET A 161 -18.23 7.84 7.42
CA MET A 161 -19.11 8.30 8.50
C MET A 161 -20.57 8.23 8.06
N ARG A 162 -21.51 8.32 9.01
CA ARG A 162 -22.92 8.52 8.66
C ARG A 162 -23.08 9.82 7.88
N PHE A 163 -23.86 9.76 6.80
CA PHE A 163 -24.37 10.97 6.17
C PHE A 163 -25.46 11.53 7.07
N GLY A 164 -25.20 12.71 7.59
CA GLY A 164 -26.13 13.47 8.41
C GLY A 164 -26.00 14.94 8.08
N ASN A 165 -26.99 15.69 8.52
CA ASN A 165 -27.19 17.10 8.18
C ASN A 165 -27.27 17.98 9.44
N THR A 166 -26.69 17.48 10.53
CA THR A 166 -26.51 18.25 11.77
C THR A 166 -25.18 19.01 11.75
N GLN A 167 -25.11 20.11 12.50
CA GLN A 167 -23.88 20.88 12.66
C GLN A 167 -22.72 20.03 13.17
N ALA A 168 -22.99 19.04 14.03
CA ALA A 168 -21.95 18.13 14.53
C ALA A 168 -21.34 17.27 13.40
N HIS A 169 -22.11 16.86 12.39
CA HIS A 169 -21.55 16.16 11.22
C HIS A 169 -20.64 17.09 10.42
N ASP A 170 -21.05 18.33 10.18
CA ASP A 170 -20.23 19.32 9.46
C ASP A 170 -18.94 19.67 10.22
N ASP A 171 -19.04 19.76 11.54
CA ASP A 171 -17.91 20.01 12.44
C ASP A 171 -16.90 18.86 12.43
N ILE A 172 -17.37 17.60 12.41
CA ILE A 172 -16.52 16.42 12.22
C ILE A 172 -15.77 16.52 10.89
N VAL A 173 -16.49 16.71 9.77
CA VAL A 173 -15.87 16.77 8.44
C VAL A 173 -14.84 17.88 8.34
N THR A 174 -15.20 19.07 8.85
CA THR A 174 -14.33 20.25 8.84
C THR A 174 -13.10 20.01 9.72
N GLY A 175 -13.28 19.53 10.95
CA GLY A 175 -12.18 19.23 11.87
C GLY A 175 -11.19 18.24 11.29
N ILE A 176 -11.68 17.19 10.62
CA ILE A 176 -10.83 16.20 9.93
C ILE A 176 -10.11 16.84 8.74
N ARG A 177 -10.80 17.58 7.87
CA ARG A 177 -10.20 18.23 6.70
C ARG A 177 -9.14 19.26 7.10
N ASP A 178 -9.37 20.02 8.17
CA ASP A 178 -8.43 21.01 8.70
C ASP A 178 -7.07 20.37 9.01
N VAL A 179 -7.06 19.20 9.67
CA VAL A 179 -5.83 18.44 10.00
C VAL A 179 -4.98 18.16 8.76
N PHE A 180 -5.61 17.74 7.66
CA PHE A 180 -4.89 17.26 6.48
C PHE A 180 -4.63 18.35 5.42
N SER A 181 -5.38 19.46 5.47
CA SER A 181 -5.30 20.55 4.49
C SER A 181 -3.88 21.13 4.35
N GLY A 182 -3.16 21.31 5.46
CA GLY A 182 -1.79 21.81 5.49
C GLY A 182 -0.73 20.84 4.95
N HIS A 183 -1.09 19.56 4.78
CA HIS A 183 -0.18 18.49 4.33
C HIS A 183 -0.44 18.07 2.87
N GLY A 184 -1.31 18.78 2.15
CA GLY A 184 -1.64 18.47 0.76
C GLY A 184 -2.41 17.16 0.59
N ILE A 185 -3.06 16.68 1.66
CA ILE A 185 -3.89 15.47 1.66
C ILE A 185 -5.36 15.88 1.53
N SER A 186 -6.04 15.30 0.55
CA SER A 186 -7.48 15.50 0.31
C SER A 186 -8.30 14.46 1.07
N VAL A 187 -9.17 14.90 1.97
CA VAL A 187 -10.10 14.01 2.68
C VAL A 187 -11.46 14.05 1.99
N LEU A 188 -11.87 12.90 1.46
CA LEU A 188 -13.04 12.76 0.62
C LEU A 188 -14.09 11.82 1.23
N ARG A 189 -15.36 12.17 1.05
CA ARG A 189 -16.51 11.33 1.36
C ARG A 189 -17.15 10.80 0.08
N ALA A 190 -17.88 9.69 0.18
CA ALA A 190 -18.53 9.09 -0.97
C ALA A 190 -19.63 9.96 -1.60
N ASP A 191 -20.13 10.98 -0.88
CA ASP A 191 -21.11 11.96 -1.35
C ASP A 191 -20.48 13.26 -1.89
N ASP A 192 -19.16 13.44 -1.83
CA ASP A 192 -18.51 14.64 -2.39
C ASP A 192 -18.63 14.68 -3.92
N LYS A 193 -18.53 13.52 -4.58
CA LYS A 193 -18.76 13.36 -6.02
C LYS A 193 -19.27 11.96 -6.35
N GLN A 194 -20.32 11.88 -7.15
CA GLN A 194 -20.84 10.62 -7.65
C GLN A 194 -20.02 10.15 -8.87
N TYR A 195 -19.20 9.11 -8.68
CA TYR A 195 -18.43 8.47 -9.75
C TYR A 195 -19.11 7.22 -10.31
N HIS A 196 -20.17 6.73 -9.67
CA HIS A 196 -20.93 5.59 -10.11
C HIS A 196 -22.41 5.76 -9.73
N ASP A 197 -23.33 5.20 -10.54
CA ASP A 197 -24.78 5.33 -10.32
C ASP A 197 -25.22 4.55 -9.08
N ASP A 198 -24.69 3.33 -8.92
CA ASP A 198 -24.89 2.51 -7.71
C ASP A 198 -24.00 2.93 -6.53
N LEU A 199 -24.59 2.89 -5.32
CA LEU A 199 -23.94 3.32 -4.08
C LEU A 199 -22.70 2.49 -3.72
N LEU A 200 -22.79 1.17 -3.74
CA LEU A 200 -21.68 0.30 -3.34
C LEU A 200 -20.46 0.44 -4.29
N PRO A 201 -20.60 0.35 -5.62
CA PRO A 201 -19.50 0.65 -6.53
C PRO A 201 -18.95 2.08 -6.39
N ASN A 202 -19.79 3.06 -6.07
CA ASN A 202 -19.33 4.42 -5.77
C ASN A 202 -18.43 4.41 -4.52
N ILE A 203 -18.85 3.79 -3.42
CA ILE A 203 -18.04 3.63 -2.19
C ILE A 203 -16.73 2.88 -2.49
N LEU A 204 -16.80 1.77 -3.25
CA LEU A 204 -15.61 1.02 -3.66
C LEU A 204 -14.64 1.91 -4.45
N THR A 205 -15.13 2.85 -5.26
CA THR A 205 -14.26 3.81 -5.97
C THR A 205 -13.42 4.64 -5.00
N TYR A 206 -14.02 5.13 -3.89
CA TYR A 206 -13.28 5.85 -2.85
C TYR A 206 -12.36 4.96 -2.03
N ILE A 207 -12.81 3.74 -1.69
CA ILE A 207 -11.99 2.73 -1.00
C ILE A 207 -10.75 2.40 -1.81
N TYR A 208 -10.87 2.12 -3.11
CA TYR A 208 -9.73 1.78 -3.97
C TYR A 208 -8.89 3.01 -4.32
N GLY A 209 -9.50 4.19 -4.45
CA GLY A 209 -8.83 5.43 -4.83
C GLY A 209 -8.04 6.13 -3.71
N SER A 210 -8.33 5.83 -2.44
CA SER A 210 -7.64 6.41 -1.28
C SER A 210 -6.42 5.60 -0.82
N SER A 211 -5.46 6.23 -0.17
CA SER A 211 -4.31 5.53 0.43
C SER A 211 -4.60 5.05 1.86
N PHE A 212 -5.48 5.74 2.59
CA PHE A 212 -5.90 5.38 3.94
C PHE A 212 -7.34 5.82 4.22
N GLY A 213 -7.90 5.31 5.32
CA GLY A 213 -9.26 5.60 5.75
C GLY A 213 -9.32 6.30 7.10
N ILE A 214 -10.37 7.09 7.31
CA ILE A 214 -10.76 7.65 8.59
C ILE A 214 -12.20 7.23 8.83
N ALA A 215 -12.44 6.41 9.85
CA ALA A 215 -13.77 5.93 10.19
C ALA A 215 -14.25 6.61 11.47
N VAL A 216 -15.39 7.27 11.38
CA VAL A 216 -16.03 7.95 12.50
C VAL A 216 -17.24 7.15 12.96
N PHE A 217 -17.15 6.62 14.17
CA PHE A 217 -18.24 5.95 14.86
C PHE A 217 -18.93 6.94 15.79
N GLU A 218 -20.13 7.35 15.42
CA GLU A 218 -20.92 8.35 16.15
C GLU A 218 -22.35 7.85 16.40
N ARG A 219 -23.08 8.55 17.25
CA ARG A 219 -24.49 8.27 17.56
C ARG A 219 -25.33 9.55 17.69
N LEU A 220 -25.09 10.50 16.79
CA LEU A 220 -25.68 11.84 16.78
C LEU A 220 -27.17 11.82 16.43
N GLU A 221 -27.58 10.89 15.57
CA GLU A 221 -28.97 10.79 15.06
C GLU A 221 -29.71 9.53 15.52
N GLY A 222 -29.10 8.68 16.35
CA GLY A 222 -29.73 7.49 16.90
C GLY A 222 -28.86 6.86 17.98
N ASP A 223 -29.38 5.87 18.70
CA ASP A 223 -28.63 5.23 19.80
C ASP A 223 -27.48 4.33 19.33
N ASP A 224 -27.54 3.90 18.07
CA ASP A 224 -26.55 3.04 17.41
C ASP A 224 -25.79 3.80 16.32
N PHE A 225 -24.52 3.40 16.13
CA PHE A 225 -23.68 3.88 15.05
C PHE A 225 -24.00 3.19 13.71
N ASN A 226 -23.58 3.80 12.60
CA ASN A 226 -23.90 3.30 11.26
C ASN A 226 -23.17 1.97 10.94
N PRO A 227 -23.87 0.86 10.69
CA PRO A 227 -23.24 -0.43 10.36
C PRO A 227 -22.48 -0.40 9.03
N ASN A 228 -22.82 0.49 8.10
CA ASN A 228 -22.12 0.62 6.83
C ASN A 228 -20.67 1.07 7.03
N VAL A 229 -20.39 1.87 8.06
CA VAL A 229 -19.02 2.29 8.40
C VAL A 229 -18.17 1.06 8.76
N SER A 230 -18.74 0.10 9.50
CA SER A 230 -18.05 -1.16 9.83
C SER A 230 -17.73 -1.99 8.58
N LEU A 231 -18.65 -2.02 7.60
CA LEU A 231 -18.44 -2.72 6.32
C LEU A 231 -17.28 -2.07 5.53
N GLU A 232 -17.28 -0.75 5.41
CA GLU A 232 -16.23 0.01 4.73
C GLU A 232 -14.86 -0.18 5.39
N VAL A 233 -14.81 -0.16 6.73
CA VAL A 233 -13.61 -0.47 7.52
C VAL A 233 -13.13 -1.90 7.24
N GLY A 234 -14.05 -2.87 7.18
CA GLY A 234 -13.74 -4.26 6.83
C GLY A 234 -13.08 -4.36 5.45
N TYR A 235 -13.61 -3.66 4.44
CA TYR A 235 -13.00 -3.60 3.11
C TYR A 235 -11.61 -2.95 3.14
N MET A 236 -11.43 -1.83 3.85
CA MET A 236 -10.13 -1.17 3.96
C MET A 236 -9.09 -2.08 4.63
N PHE A 237 -9.47 -2.83 5.67
CA PHE A 237 -8.61 -3.83 6.30
C PHE A 237 -8.32 -5.00 5.36
N ALA A 238 -9.32 -5.47 4.61
CA ALA A 238 -9.13 -6.48 3.59
C ALA A 238 -8.17 -6.02 2.47
N LEU A 239 -8.03 -4.71 2.24
CA LEU A 239 -7.04 -4.14 1.31
C LEU A 239 -5.71 -3.73 2.00
N LYS A 240 -5.53 -4.08 3.28
CA LYS A 240 -4.37 -3.69 4.11
C LYS A 240 -4.13 -2.17 4.16
N LYS A 241 -5.16 -1.36 3.93
CA LYS A 241 -5.05 0.10 4.02
C LYS A 241 -5.10 0.54 5.50
N PRO A 242 -4.26 1.50 5.92
CA PRO A 242 -4.35 2.05 7.27
C PRO A 242 -5.73 2.69 7.49
N VAL A 243 -6.30 2.50 8.68
CA VAL A 243 -7.55 3.14 9.07
C VAL A 243 -7.41 3.78 10.44
N CYS A 244 -7.76 5.07 10.55
CA CYS A 244 -7.95 5.75 11.82
C CYS A 244 -9.37 5.49 12.31
N LEU A 245 -9.51 4.79 13.44
CA LEU A 245 -10.81 4.58 14.07
C LEU A 245 -11.03 5.66 15.12
N VAL A 246 -11.96 6.57 14.85
CA VAL A 246 -12.35 7.64 15.76
C VAL A 246 -13.77 7.33 16.25
N LYS A 247 -14.02 7.49 17.55
CA LYS A 247 -15.34 7.21 18.13
C LYS A 247 -15.83 8.31 19.03
N ASP A 248 -17.13 8.51 19.07
CA ASP A 248 -17.80 9.31 20.08
C ASP A 248 -17.43 8.76 21.48
N GLN A 249 -16.94 9.62 22.36
CA GLN A 249 -16.52 9.25 23.71
C GLN A 249 -17.66 8.64 24.55
N THR A 250 -18.91 8.93 24.21
CA THR A 250 -20.10 8.41 24.89
C THR A 250 -20.47 6.99 24.43
N LEU A 251 -19.89 6.49 23.32
CA LEU A 251 -20.03 5.09 22.90
C LEU A 251 -19.16 4.20 23.79
N LYS A 252 -19.81 3.39 24.63
CA LYS A 252 -19.11 2.51 25.60
C LYS A 252 -18.33 1.38 24.92
N THR A 253 -18.88 0.77 23.87
CA THR A 253 -18.28 -0.40 23.20
C THR A 253 -18.61 -0.37 21.69
N LEU A 254 -17.60 -0.56 20.84
CA LEU A 254 -17.78 -0.92 19.44
C LEU A 254 -18.01 -2.44 19.32
N HIS A 255 -18.42 -2.96 18.15
CA HIS A 255 -18.62 -4.40 17.94
C HIS A 255 -17.36 -5.21 18.30
N THR A 256 -17.52 -6.47 18.73
CA THR A 256 -16.45 -7.38 19.16
C THR A 256 -15.26 -7.47 18.20
N ASP A 257 -15.49 -7.35 16.90
CA ASP A 257 -14.44 -7.43 15.87
C ASP A 257 -13.53 -6.18 15.82
N LEU A 258 -14.01 -5.04 16.34
CA LEU A 258 -13.25 -3.79 16.49
C LEU A 258 -12.75 -3.59 17.93
N VAL A 259 -13.20 -4.39 18.90
CA VAL A 259 -12.79 -4.31 20.33
C VAL A 259 -11.28 -4.55 20.52
N GLY A 260 -10.64 -5.30 19.62
CA GLY A 260 -9.18 -5.51 19.62
C GLY A 260 -8.36 -4.39 18.97
N LYS A 261 -8.98 -3.34 18.41
CA LYS A 261 -8.29 -2.25 17.73
C LYS A 261 -8.21 -1.01 18.62
N LEU A 262 -7.11 -0.26 18.49
CA LEU A 262 -6.96 1.04 19.15
C LEU A 262 -7.88 2.06 18.46
N TYR A 263 -8.88 2.54 19.19
CA TYR A 263 -9.75 3.63 18.78
C TYR A 263 -9.42 4.91 19.55
N ARG A 264 -9.77 6.04 18.96
CA ARG A 264 -9.49 7.36 19.51
C ARG A 264 -10.80 8.10 19.82
N PRO A 265 -11.03 8.52 21.07
CA PRO A 265 -12.27 9.20 21.43
C PRO A 265 -12.28 10.65 20.93
N PHE A 266 -13.46 11.17 20.60
CA PHE A 266 -13.73 12.60 20.42
C PHE A 266 -15.02 13.00 21.16
N ASP A 267 -15.18 14.29 21.43
CA ASP A 267 -16.36 14.84 22.08
C ASP A 267 -17.37 15.32 21.03
N PRO A 268 -18.55 14.67 20.87
CA PRO A 268 -19.55 15.10 19.90
C PRO A 268 -20.11 16.51 20.17
N GLN A 269 -20.01 17.03 21.41
CA GLN A 269 -20.45 18.39 21.74
C GLN A 269 -19.42 19.46 21.34
N ASN A 270 -18.18 19.06 21.08
CA ASN A 270 -17.10 19.91 20.60
C ASN A 270 -16.34 19.18 19.47
N ALA A 271 -17.08 18.70 18.48
CA ALA A 271 -16.57 17.72 17.52
C ALA A 271 -15.41 18.27 16.70
N LYS A 272 -15.51 19.53 16.24
CA LYS A 272 -14.49 20.17 15.40
C LYS A 272 -13.12 20.21 16.06
N GLU A 273 -13.03 20.60 17.33
CA GLU A 273 -11.73 20.75 18.00
C GLU A 273 -11.27 19.44 18.65
N SER A 274 -12.18 18.67 19.24
CA SER A 274 -11.81 17.44 19.95
C SER A 274 -11.34 16.31 19.02
N ILE A 275 -11.73 16.33 17.74
CA ILE A 275 -11.36 15.30 16.77
C ILE A 275 -9.95 15.50 16.17
N LYS A 276 -9.42 16.74 16.20
CA LYS A 276 -8.15 17.09 15.54
C LYS A 276 -6.96 16.37 16.16
N SER A 277 -6.71 16.59 17.45
CA SER A 277 -5.53 16.05 18.14
C SER A 277 -5.43 14.51 18.03
N PRO A 278 -6.50 13.72 18.23
CA PRO A 278 -6.40 12.28 18.07
C PRO A 278 -6.04 11.83 16.66
N ILE A 279 -6.55 12.52 15.62
CA ILE A 279 -6.25 12.23 14.21
C ILE A 279 -4.83 12.66 13.85
N GLU A 280 -4.41 13.85 14.24
CA GLU A 280 -3.04 14.35 14.04
C GLU A 280 -2.03 13.37 14.62
N GLN A 281 -2.22 12.98 15.88
CA GLN A 281 -1.34 12.03 16.53
C GLN A 281 -1.32 10.68 15.79
N TRP A 282 -2.47 10.17 15.33
CA TRP A 282 -2.51 8.93 14.54
C TRP A 282 -1.74 9.06 13.22
N ALA A 283 -1.94 10.17 12.52
CA ALA A 283 -1.31 10.42 11.23
C ALA A 283 0.22 10.55 11.38
N THR A 284 0.69 11.23 12.44
CA THR A 284 2.11 11.31 12.79
C THR A 284 2.69 9.95 13.17
N ASP A 285 2.01 9.17 14.03
CA ASP A 285 2.45 7.82 14.44
C ASP A 285 2.61 6.88 13.23
N LYS A 286 1.77 7.05 12.19
CA LYS A 286 1.80 6.28 10.95
C LYS A 286 2.74 6.86 9.89
N GLY A 287 3.32 8.04 10.13
CA GLY A 287 4.18 8.74 9.17
C GLY A 287 3.44 9.23 7.93
N ILE A 288 2.14 9.51 8.05
CA ILE A 288 1.28 10.09 7.00
C ILE A 288 1.53 11.61 6.92
N ILE A 289 1.71 12.25 8.06
CA ILE A 289 2.09 13.67 8.16
C ILE A 289 3.38 13.81 8.96
N THR A 290 4.10 14.91 8.74
CA THR A 290 5.28 15.30 9.55
C THR A 290 4.84 16.19 10.69
N GLY A 291 5.15 15.78 11.93
CA GLY A 291 4.92 16.59 13.14
C GLY A 291 5.93 17.71 13.33
#